data_AF-A0A143HAT7-F1
#
_entry.id   AF-A0A143HAT7-F1
#
_cell.length_a   1.000
_cell.length_b   1.000
_cell.length_c   1.000
_cell.angle_alpha   90.00
_cell.angle_beta   90.00
_cell.angle_gamma   90.00
#
_symmetry.space_group_name_H-M   'P 1'
#
loop_
_entity.id
_entity.type
_entity.pdbx_description
1 polymer ?
#
loop_
_entity_poly.entity_id
_entity_poly.type
_entity_poly.pdbx_seq_one_letter_code
_entity_poly.pdbx_strand_id
1 'polypeptide(L)'
;MQKEHFQKGFTLIEMLIVLFIISILILIAIPNVTKHFATVDKKGCDAYVKMVQGQVEAYRIDHGNYPSSTTELETNEYLKQTDSKACESKKLTITDGKVEISK
;
A
#
# COMPACT_ATOMS: atom_id res chain seq x y z
N MET A 1 -18.74 62.82 -18.48
CA MET A 1 -19.28 61.49 -18.87
C MET A 1 -18.39 60.43 -18.22
N GLN A 2 -18.79 59.89 -17.07
CA GLN A 2 -18.09 58.79 -16.40
C GLN A 2 -18.58 57.48 -17.03
N LYS A 3 -17.64 56.68 -17.54
CA LYS A 3 -17.92 55.34 -18.11
C LYS A 3 -17.94 54.34 -16.96
N GLU A 4 -19.13 53.85 -16.62
CA GLU A 4 -19.31 52.73 -15.68
C GLU A 4 -18.75 51.45 -16.29
N HIS A 5 -17.72 50.87 -15.66
CA HIS A 5 -17.17 49.58 -16.03
C HIS A 5 -18.03 48.46 -15.40
N PHE A 6 -18.92 47.85 -16.19
CA PHE A 6 -19.63 46.64 -15.79
C PHE A 6 -18.65 45.47 -15.69
N GLN A 7 -18.23 45.11 -14.47
CA GLN A 7 -17.55 43.84 -14.23
C GLN A 7 -18.57 42.72 -14.37
N LYS A 8 -18.38 41.84 -15.37
CA LYS A 8 -19.16 40.61 -15.50
C LYS A 8 -18.77 39.68 -14.35
N GLY A 9 -19.60 39.65 -13.31
CA GLY A 9 -19.44 38.76 -12.16
C GLY A 9 -19.77 37.31 -12.51
N PHE A 10 -19.15 36.39 -11.77
CA PHE A 10 -19.39 34.95 -11.85
C PHE A 10 -20.84 34.63 -11.46
N THR A 11 -21.55 33.85 -12.27
CA THR A 11 -22.95 33.50 -12.00
C THR A 11 -23.06 32.30 -11.07
N LEU A 12 -24.15 32.21 -10.30
CA LEU A 12 -24.43 31.00 -9.51
C LEU A 12 -24.56 29.76 -10.40
N ILE A 13 -25.09 29.92 -11.61
CA ILE A 13 -25.24 28.85 -12.60
C ILE A 13 -23.87 28.34 -13.04
N GLU A 14 -22.88 29.21 -13.27
CA GLU A 14 -21.51 28.76 -13.57
C GLU A 14 -20.92 27.92 -12.44
N MET A 15 -21.13 28.29 -11.16
CA MET A 15 -20.61 27.50 -10.04
C MET A 15 -21.29 26.13 -9.97
N LEU A 16 -22.59 26.04 -10.26
CA LEU A 16 -23.31 24.78 -10.30
C LEU A 16 -22.79 23.84 -11.40
N ILE A 17 -22.52 24.36 -12.59
CA ILE A 17 -21.96 23.57 -13.70
C ILE A 17 -20.55 23.08 -13.35
N VAL A 18 -19.72 23.92 -12.74
CA VAL A 18 -18.36 23.53 -12.31
C VAL A 18 -18.41 22.41 -11.29
N LEU A 19 -19.23 22.53 -10.25
CA LEU A 19 -19.38 21.48 -9.22
C LEU A 19 -19.94 20.18 -9.81
N PHE A 20 -20.87 20.28 -10.76
CA PHE A 20 -21.40 19.12 -11.48
C PHE A 20 -20.29 18.38 -12.24
N ILE A 21 -19.45 19.09 -12.99
CA ILE A 21 -18.33 18.49 -13.72
C ILE A 21 -17.32 17.86 -12.74
N ILE A 22 -16.94 18.57 -11.67
CA ILE A 22 -16.01 18.05 -10.65
C ILE A 22 -16.55 16.76 -10.02
N SER A 23 -17.86 16.69 -9.74
CA SER A 23 -18.48 15.49 -9.16
C SER A 23 -18.32 14.25 -10.07
N ILE A 24 -18.49 14.41 -11.39
CA ILE A 24 -18.32 13.33 -12.37
C ILE A 24 -16.85 12.92 -12.45
N LEU A 25 -15.92 13.88 -12.47
CA LEU A 25 -14.48 13.61 -12.50
C LEU A 25 -14.03 12.81 -11.28
N ILE A 26 -14.51 13.16 -10.09
CA ILE A 26 -14.19 12.43 -8.83
C ILE A 26 -14.69 10.98 -8.89
N LEU A 27 -15.92 10.75 -9.38
CA LEU A 27 -16.48 9.40 -9.52
C LEU A 27 -15.65 8.50 -10.45
N ILE A 28 -15.02 9.07 -11.48
CA ILE A 28 -14.14 8.32 -12.39
C ILE A 28 -12.74 8.16 -11.80
N ALA A 29 -12.22 9.21 -11.12
CA ALA A 29 -10.85 9.24 -10.61
C ALA A 29 -10.64 8.33 -9.39
N ILE A 30 -11.53 8.36 -8.39
CA ILE A 30 -11.41 7.57 -7.16
C ILE A 30 -11.24 6.06 -7.41
N PRO A 31 -12.10 5.39 -8.20
CA PRO A 31 -11.97 3.95 -8.42
C PRO A 31 -10.70 3.58 -9.19
N ASN A 32 -10.17 4.50 -10.01
CA ASN A 32 -8.92 4.27 -10.72
C ASN A 32 -7.72 4.36 -9.77
N VAL A 33 -7.67 5.42 -8.96
CA VAL A 33 -6.61 5.64 -7.96
C VAL A 33 -6.57 4.53 -6.91
N THR A 34 -7.71 4.13 -6.36
CA THR A 34 -7.79 3.06 -5.35
C THR A 34 -7.32 1.70 -5.89
N LYS A 35 -7.60 1.36 -7.15
CA LYS A 35 -7.07 0.15 -7.80
C LYS A 35 -5.55 0.15 -7.92
N HIS A 36 -4.96 1.32 -8.19
CA HIS A 36 -3.51 1.47 -8.24
C HIS A 36 -2.88 1.27 -6.85
N PHE A 37 -3.46 1.81 -5.79
CA PHE A 37 -2.99 1.58 -4.41
C PHE A 37 -3.03 0.10 -4.02
N ALA A 38 -4.16 -0.58 -4.24
CA ALA A 38 -4.27 -2.03 -3.95
C ALA A 38 -3.24 -2.87 -4.70
N THR A 39 -2.89 -2.47 -5.94
CA THR A 39 -1.84 -3.14 -6.72
C THR A 39 -0.45 -2.90 -6.15
N VAL A 40 -0.17 -1.69 -5.68
CA VAL A 40 1.10 -1.33 -5.04
C VAL A 40 1.25 -2.08 -3.71
N ASP A 41 0.20 -2.13 -2.89
CA ASP A 41 0.20 -2.86 -1.62
C ASP A 41 0.46 -4.35 -1.83
N LYS A 42 -0.18 -4.96 -2.84
CA LYS A 42 0.09 -6.35 -3.22
C LYS A 42 1.55 -6.57 -3.63
N LYS A 43 2.09 -5.72 -4.50
CA LYS A 43 3.50 -5.83 -4.96
C LYS A 43 4.49 -5.60 -3.80
N GLY A 44 4.19 -4.66 -2.91
CA GLY A 44 4.97 -4.40 -1.71
C GLY A 44 4.98 -5.62 -0.80
N CYS A 45 3.83 -6.24 -0.59
CA CYS A 45 3.71 -7.46 0.20
C CYS A 45 4.45 -8.65 -0.46
N ASP A 46 4.31 -8.84 -1.77
CA ASP A 46 5.05 -9.89 -2.50
C ASP A 46 6.58 -9.70 -2.40
N ALA A 47 7.06 -8.45 -2.45
CA ALA A 47 8.46 -8.13 -2.26
C ALA A 47 8.93 -8.39 -0.82
N TYR A 48 8.09 -8.04 0.17
CA TYR A 48 8.36 -8.29 1.58
C TYR A 48 8.45 -9.79 1.88
N VAL A 49 7.53 -10.61 1.36
CA VAL A 49 7.61 -12.09 1.48
C VAL A 49 8.92 -12.62 0.91
N LYS A 50 9.35 -12.13 -0.26
CA LYS A 50 10.63 -12.53 -0.86
C LYS A 50 11.85 -12.13 -0.03
N MET A 51 11.82 -10.93 0.56
CA MET A 51 12.86 -10.47 1.47
C MET A 51 12.95 -11.41 2.69
N VAL A 52 11.82 -11.70 3.34
CA VAL A 52 11.76 -12.61 4.49
C VAL A 52 12.19 -14.02 4.10
N GLN A 53 11.84 -14.51 2.91
CA GLN A 53 12.30 -15.80 2.40
C GLN A 53 13.83 -15.83 2.25
N GLY A 54 14.46 -14.74 1.82
CA GLY A 54 15.91 -14.61 1.78
C GLY A 54 16.53 -14.71 3.18
N GLN A 55 15.88 -14.13 4.19
CA GLN A 55 16.35 -14.20 5.58
C GLN A 55 16.18 -15.61 6.18
N VAL A 56 15.09 -16.31 5.85
CA VAL A 56 14.88 -17.73 6.19
C VAL A 56 16.01 -18.59 5.63
N GLU A 57 16.39 -18.33 4.39
CA GLU A 57 17.45 -19.07 3.72
C GLU A 57 18.83 -18.74 4.32
N ALA A 58 19.08 -17.47 4.67
CA ALA A 58 20.30 -17.08 5.38
C ALA A 58 20.41 -17.78 6.73
N TYR A 59 19.32 -17.85 7.50
CA TYR A 59 19.29 -18.59 8.77
C TYR A 59 19.64 -20.07 8.56
N ARG A 60 19.12 -20.69 7.51
CA ARG A 60 19.42 -22.08 7.16
C ARG A 60 20.89 -22.30 6.83
N ILE A 61 21.54 -21.36 6.16
CA ILE A 61 22.97 -21.45 5.84
C ILE A 61 23.80 -21.43 7.13
N ASP A 62 23.42 -20.60 8.10
CA ASP A 62 24.18 -20.42 9.33
C ASP A 62 23.92 -21.52 10.38
N HIS A 63 22.67 -21.99 10.51
CA HIS A 63 22.24 -22.93 11.56
C HIS A 63 22.01 -24.37 11.05
N GLY A 64 21.99 -24.57 9.74
CA GLY A 64 21.78 -25.89 9.11
C GLY A 64 20.34 -26.41 9.13
N ASN A 65 19.39 -25.65 9.68
CA ASN A 65 17.97 -25.97 9.71
C ASN A 65 17.11 -24.74 9.39
N TYR A 66 15.85 -24.95 9.01
CA TYR A 66 14.93 -23.84 8.80
C TYR A 66 14.43 -23.29 10.14
N PRO A 67 14.23 -21.96 10.24
CA PRO A 67 13.61 -21.36 11.41
C PRO A 67 12.17 -21.87 11.56
N SER A 68 11.78 -22.16 12.79
CA SER A 68 10.46 -22.66 13.18
C SER A 68 9.38 -21.57 13.14
N SER A 69 9.77 -20.30 13.26
CA SER A 69 8.86 -19.16 13.29
C SER A 69 9.54 -17.84 12.91
N THR A 70 8.74 -16.84 12.58
CA THR A 70 9.24 -15.47 12.34
C THR A 70 9.85 -14.84 13.60
N THR A 71 9.41 -15.26 14.79
CA THR A 71 9.98 -14.84 16.08
C THR A 71 11.42 -15.32 16.26
N GLU A 72 11.76 -16.50 15.74
CA GLU A 72 13.13 -17.01 15.78
C GLU A 72 14.07 -16.17 14.90
N LEU A 73 13.57 -15.69 13.75
CA LEU A 73 14.31 -14.76 12.90
C LEU A 73 14.48 -13.38 13.55
N GLU A 74 13.50 -12.91 14.31
CA GLU A 74 13.61 -11.66 15.07
C GLU A 74 14.62 -11.79 16.22
N THR A 75 14.61 -12.92 16.93
CA THR A 75 15.51 -13.17 18.06
C THR A 75 16.96 -13.30 17.62
N ASN A 76 17.20 -13.92 16.45
CA ASN A 76 18.54 -14.08 15.88
C ASN A 76 18.95 -12.92 14.96
N GLU A 77 18.26 -11.77 15.04
CA GLU A 77 18.57 -10.54 14.31
C GLU A 77 18.50 -10.62 12.76
N TYR A 78 17.94 -11.70 12.21
CA TYR A 78 17.69 -11.83 10.76
C TYR A 78 16.54 -10.95 10.28
N LEU A 79 15.59 -10.62 11.16
CA LEU A 79 14.52 -9.68 10.88
C LEU A 79 14.48 -8.60 11.95
N LYS A 80 14.50 -7.34 11.51
CA LYS A 80 14.12 -6.22 12.39
C LYS A 80 12.60 -6.21 12.43
N GLN A 81 12.04 -6.40 13.63
CA GLN A 81 10.62 -6.40 14.02
C GLN A 81 9.62 -6.39 12.85
N THR A 82 8.83 -7.46 12.71
CA THR A 82 7.85 -7.59 11.63
C THR A 82 6.91 -6.38 11.54
N ASP A 83 7.14 -5.53 10.54
CA ASP A 83 6.25 -4.43 10.21
C ASP A 83 4.97 -5.02 9.61
N SER A 84 3.98 -5.27 10.47
CA SER A 84 2.62 -5.73 10.11
C SER A 84 1.93 -4.83 9.07
N LYS A 85 2.49 -3.63 8.83
CA LYS A 85 2.04 -2.68 7.80
C LYS A 85 2.44 -3.07 6.38
N ALA A 86 3.43 -3.93 6.18
CA ALA A 86 3.92 -4.31 4.84
C ALA A 86 2.92 -5.18 4.05
N CYS A 87 2.01 -5.86 4.74
CA CYS A 87 1.07 -6.82 4.15
C CYS A 87 -0.35 -6.68 4.72
N GLU A 88 -0.92 -5.47 4.78
CA GLU A 88 -2.31 -5.24 5.21
C GLU A 88 -2.70 -5.96 6.53
N SER A 89 -1.81 -5.98 7.53
CA SER A 89 -2.03 -6.66 8.82
C SER A 89 -2.06 -8.21 8.77
N LYS A 90 -1.69 -8.82 7.63
CA LYS A 90 -1.56 -10.27 7.52
C LYS A 90 -0.25 -10.72 8.14
N LYS A 91 -0.34 -11.77 8.96
CA LYS A 91 0.83 -12.35 9.64
C LYS A 91 1.58 -13.27 8.68
N LEU A 92 2.91 -13.21 8.71
CA LEU A 92 3.74 -14.17 8.01
C LEU A 92 3.97 -15.41 8.89
N THR A 93 3.77 -16.58 8.31
CA THR A 93 4.05 -17.87 8.93
C THR A 93 5.09 -18.59 8.08
N ILE A 94 6.00 -19.31 8.73
CA ILE A 94 6.99 -20.14 8.07
C ILE A 94 6.52 -21.58 8.19
N THR A 95 6.36 -22.28 7.07
CA THR A 95 6.03 -23.71 7.05
C THR A 95 7.01 -24.41 6.14
N ASP A 96 7.81 -25.32 6.71
CA ASP A 96 8.81 -26.12 5.99
C ASP A 96 9.79 -25.27 5.15
N GLY A 97 10.27 -24.17 5.73
CA GLY A 97 11.22 -23.26 5.07
C GLY A 97 10.62 -22.31 4.04
N LYS A 98 9.30 -22.32 3.83
CA LYS A 98 8.61 -21.39 2.95
C LYS A 98 7.83 -20.36 3.74
N VAL A 99 7.97 -19.09 3.36
CA VAL A 99 7.21 -17.98 3.94
C VAL A 99 5.85 -17.88 3.27
N GLU A 100 4.78 -18.01 4.06
CA GLU A 100 3.40 -17.89 3.60
C GLU A 100 2.66 -16.81 4.40
N ILE A 101 1.70 -16.16 3.73
CA ILE A 101 0.85 -15.14 4.34
C ILE A 101 -0.35 -15.85 4.96
N SER A 102 -0.46 -15.82 6.30
CA SER A 102 -1.67 -16.26 6.98
C SER A 102 -2.79 -15.25 6.76
N LYS A 103 -3.96 -15.74 6.37
CA LYS A 103 -5.19 -14.94 6.26
C LYS A 103 -5.71 -14.53 7.63
#